data_AF-A0AAE3AEG2-F1
#
_entry.id   AF-A0AAE3AEG2-F1
#
_cell.length_a   1.000
_cell.length_b   1.000
_cell.length_c   1.000
_cell.angle_alpha   90.00
_cell.angle_beta   90.00
_cell.angle_gamma   90.00
#
_symmetry.space_group_name_H-M   'P 1'
#
loop_
_entity.id
_entity.type
_entity.pdbx_description
1 polymer ?
#
loop_
_entity_poly.entity_id
_entity_poly.type
_entity_poly.pdbx_seq_one_letter_code
_entity_poly.pdbx_strand_id
1 'polypeptide(L)'
;VELAQVEAEIEKLLDTLTGANATLLVYANKKIEDLDNRRKTLSKAIADLSIETLSSQQIELLSGYLDDWEHISFEDKRKAADSLISSISATSNYVKIEWKI
;
A
#
# COMPACT_ATOMS: atom_id res chain seq x y z
N VAL A 1 -12.38 47.58 42.15
CA VAL A 1 -11.85 47.86 40.80
C VAL A 1 -10.75 46.86 40.44
N GLU A 2 -9.77 46.62 41.30
CA GLU A 2 -8.72 45.59 41.07
C GLU A 2 -9.27 44.18 40.84
N LEU A 3 -10.22 43.71 41.67
CA LEU A 3 -10.77 42.35 41.51
C LEU A 3 -11.35 42.11 40.11
N ALA A 4 -12.15 43.05 39.60
CA ALA A 4 -12.72 42.96 38.26
C ALA A 4 -11.65 43.00 37.16
N GLN A 5 -10.53 43.68 37.41
CA GLN A 5 -9.38 43.72 36.51
C GLN A 5 -8.65 42.37 36.47
N VAL A 6 -8.47 41.75 37.64
CA VAL A 6 -7.87 40.41 37.77
C VAL A 6 -8.77 39.35 37.11
N GLU A 7 -10.08 39.41 37.32
CA GLU A 7 -11.04 38.49 36.70
C GLU A 7 -11.03 38.60 35.16
N ALA A 8 -10.99 39.83 34.61
CA ALA A 8 -10.89 40.05 33.18
C ALA A 8 -9.57 39.54 32.58
N GLU A 9 -8.46 39.65 33.32
CA GLU A 9 -7.16 39.16 32.88
C GLU A 9 -7.10 37.62 32.87
N ILE A 10 -7.74 36.97 33.85
CA ILE A 10 -7.91 35.50 33.89
C ILE A 10 -8.72 35.03 32.69
N GLU A 11 -9.85 35.68 32.39
CA GLU A 11 -10.73 35.29 31.28
C GLU A 11 -10.02 35.40 29.92
N LYS A 12 -9.26 36.48 29.71
CA LYS A 12 -8.44 36.66 28.51
C LYS A 12 -7.36 35.59 28.36
N LEU A 13 -6.73 35.18 29.46
CA LEU A 13 -5.74 34.09 29.44
C LEU A 13 -6.39 32.76 29.08
N LEU A 14 -7.57 32.46 29.62
CA LEU A 14 -8.34 31.25 29.30
C LEU A 14 -8.76 31.22 27.83
N ASP A 15 -9.27 32.31 27.28
CA ASP A 15 -9.63 32.40 25.86
C ASP A 15 -8.41 32.15 24.95
N THR A 16 -7.28 32.76 25.30
CA THR A 16 -6.02 32.60 24.56
C THR A 16 -5.55 31.15 24.60
N LEU A 17 -5.58 30.51 25.78
CA LEU A 17 -5.17 29.12 25.96
C LEU A 17 -6.07 28.15 25.19
N THR A 18 -7.39 28.39 25.22
CA THR A 18 -8.38 27.55 24.56
C THR A 18 -8.24 27.63 23.04
N GLY A 19 -8.04 28.84 22.49
CA GLY A 19 -7.77 29.06 21.07
C GLY A 19 -6.44 28.44 20.61
N ALA A 20 -5.39 28.56 21.42
CA ALA A 20 -4.10 27.94 21.14
C ALA A 20 -4.20 26.40 21.11
N ASN A 21 -4.91 25.79 22.07
CA ASN A 21 -5.10 24.35 22.13
C ASN A 21 -5.91 23.82 20.93
N ALA A 22 -6.99 24.52 20.55
CA ALA A 22 -7.77 24.17 19.36
C ALA A 22 -6.92 24.23 18.08
N THR A 23 -6.07 25.26 17.94
CA THR A 23 -5.18 25.41 16.79
C THR A 23 -4.14 24.28 16.72
N LEU A 24 -3.56 23.90 17.87
CA LEU A 24 -2.61 22.79 17.95
C LEU A 24 -3.26 21.44 17.60
N LEU A 25 -4.49 21.20 18.05
CA LEU A 25 -5.26 20.00 17.68
C LEU A 25 -5.51 19.91 16.18
N VAL A 26 -5.90 21.03 15.54
CA VAL A 26 -6.09 21.08 14.08
C VAL A 26 -4.78 20.76 13.35
N TYR A 27 -3.66 21.34 13.80
CA TYR A 27 -2.36 21.07 13.21
C TYR A 27 -1.93 19.61 13.37
N ALA A 28 -2.13 19.04 14.57
CA ALA A 28 -1.83 17.63 14.84
C ALA A 28 -2.65 16.70 13.94
N ASN A 29 -3.96 16.95 13.80
CA ASN A 29 -4.83 16.16 12.93
C ASN A 29 -4.39 16.23 11.48
N LYS A 30 -4.08 17.43 10.96
CA LYS A 30 -3.57 17.59 9.60
C LYS A 30 -2.26 16.83 9.37
N LYS A 31 -1.34 16.90 10.35
CA LYS A 31 -0.06 16.18 10.27
C LYS A 31 -0.25 14.66 10.25
N ILE A 32 -1.21 14.14 11.02
CA ILE A 32 -1.56 12.72 11.03
C ILE A 32 -2.14 12.30 9.67
N GLU A 33 -3.03 13.10 9.09
CA GLU A 33 -3.61 12.83 7.77
C GLU A 33 -2.53 12.79 6.67
N ASP A 34 -1.61 13.76 6.65
CA ASP A 34 -0.49 13.78 5.71
C ASP A 34 0.40 12.54 5.86
N LEU A 35 0.70 12.15 7.10
CA LEU A 35 1.49 10.95 7.39
C LEU A 35 0.75 9.66 6.96
N ASP A 36 -0.56 9.59 7.18
CA ASP A 36 -1.37 8.44 6.77
C ASP A 36 -1.40 8.29 5.23
N ASN A 37 -1.55 9.40 4.51
CA ASN A 37 -1.48 9.43 3.05
C ASN A 37 -0.11 8.99 2.52
N ARG A 38 0.98 9.45 3.16
CA ARG A 38 2.34 9.02 2.81
C ARG A 38 2.55 7.53 3.10
N ARG A 39 2.08 7.04 4.25
CA ARG A 39 2.12 5.61 4.62
C ARG A 39 1.39 4.78 3.57
N LYS A 40 0.15 5.14 3.20
CA LYS A 40 -0.63 4.44 2.15
C LYS A 40 0.13 4.39 0.82
N THR A 41 0.72 5.52 0.40
CA THR A 41 1.50 5.60 -0.84
C THR A 41 2.72 4.66 -0.81
N LEU A 42 3.46 4.66 0.31
CA LEU A 42 4.62 3.76 0.47
C LEU A 42 4.20 2.29 0.54
N SER A 43 3.13 1.95 1.26
CA SER A 43 2.59 0.59 1.30
C SER A 43 2.18 0.11 -0.10
N LYS A 44 1.58 1.00 -0.91
CA LYS A 44 1.27 0.68 -2.30
C LYS A 44 2.54 0.46 -3.12
N ALA A 45 3.54 1.34 -3.03
CA ALA A 45 4.81 1.15 -3.74
C ALA A 45 5.54 -0.13 -3.31
N ILE A 46 5.49 -0.51 -2.04
CA ILE A 46 6.05 -1.78 -1.54
C ILE A 46 5.27 -2.96 -2.11
N ALA A 47 3.94 -2.91 -2.12
CA ALA A 47 3.12 -3.94 -2.73
C ALA A 47 3.43 -4.06 -4.23
N ASP A 48 3.51 -2.94 -4.95
CA ASP A 48 3.83 -2.87 -6.37
C ASP A 48 5.25 -3.40 -6.65
N LEU A 49 6.24 -3.11 -5.80
CA LEU A 49 7.60 -3.69 -5.88
C LEU A 49 7.63 -5.18 -5.48
N SER A 50 6.66 -5.63 -4.70
CA SER A 50 6.47 -7.04 -4.37
C SER A 50 5.66 -7.79 -5.45
N ILE A 51 5.14 -7.08 -6.46
CA ILE A 51 4.63 -7.68 -7.69
C ILE A 51 5.84 -8.19 -8.48
N GLU A 52 6.19 -9.44 -8.18
CA GLU A 52 6.70 -10.45 -9.11
C GLU A 52 7.85 -10.05 -10.03
N THR A 53 8.96 -9.57 -9.47
CA THR A 53 10.24 -9.99 -10.03
C THR A 53 10.45 -11.44 -9.60
N LEU A 54 10.29 -12.40 -10.53
CA LEU A 54 10.63 -13.81 -10.29
C LEU A 54 12.02 -13.86 -9.65
N SER A 55 12.12 -14.35 -8.41
CA SER A 55 13.41 -14.44 -7.73
C SER A 55 14.31 -15.42 -8.50
N SER A 56 15.64 -15.30 -8.39
CA SER A 56 16.57 -16.21 -9.07
C SER A 56 16.26 -17.70 -8.77
N GLN A 57 15.81 -18.00 -7.56
CA GLN A 57 15.40 -19.34 -7.14
C GLN A 57 14.09 -19.79 -7.80
N GLN A 58 13.13 -18.87 -7.99
CA GLN A 58 11.90 -19.15 -8.73
C GLN A 58 12.19 -19.36 -10.21
N ILE A 59 13.12 -18.60 -10.80
CA ILE A 59 13.55 -18.77 -12.20
C ILE A 59 14.18 -20.16 -12.40
N GLU A 60 15.07 -20.60 -11.51
CA GLU A 60 15.65 -21.95 -11.59
C GLU A 60 14.61 -23.06 -11.45
N LEU A 61 13.70 -22.94 -10.47
CA LEU A 61 12.61 -23.91 -10.28
C LEU A 61 11.71 -23.99 -11.52
N LEU A 62 11.38 -22.83 -12.09
CA LEU A 62 10.52 -22.72 -13.25
C LEU A 62 11.22 -23.23 -14.52
N SER A 63 12.53 -23.00 -14.67
CA SER A 63 13.33 -23.63 -15.72
C SER A 63 13.24 -25.15 -15.64
N GLY A 64 13.40 -25.73 -14.46
CA GLY A 64 13.27 -27.18 -14.26
C GLY A 64 11.88 -27.72 -14.63
N TYR A 65 10.80 -26.99 -14.31
CA TYR A 65 9.44 -27.36 -14.74
C TYR A 65 9.24 -27.29 -16.25
N LEU A 66 9.84 -26.31 -16.92
CA LEU A 66 9.75 -26.15 -18.37
C LEU A 66 10.61 -27.17 -19.13
N ASP A 67 11.80 -27.49 -18.60
CA ASP A 67 12.74 -28.44 -19.20
C ASP A 67 12.20 -29.88 -19.19
N ASP A 68 11.40 -30.23 -18.17
CA ASP A 68 10.82 -31.58 -18.02
C ASP A 68 9.29 -31.59 -18.14
N TRP A 69 8.73 -30.63 -18.91
CA TRP A 69 7.29 -30.36 -19.00
C TRP A 69 6.43 -31.60 -19.25
N GLU A 70 6.86 -32.52 -20.11
CA GLU A 70 6.05 -33.72 -20.42
C GLU A 70 5.95 -34.71 -19.26
N HIS A 71 6.89 -34.68 -18.31
CA HIS A 71 7.01 -35.66 -17.23
C HIS A 71 6.58 -35.14 -15.85
N ILE A 72 6.34 -33.84 -15.69
CA ILE A 72 5.90 -33.25 -14.42
C ILE A 72 4.39 -33.41 -14.19
N SER A 73 3.98 -33.33 -12.92
CA SER A 73 2.58 -33.46 -12.53
C SER A 73 1.71 -32.32 -13.06
N PHE A 74 0.40 -32.54 -13.17
CA PHE A 74 -0.54 -31.47 -13.53
C PHE A 74 -0.46 -30.29 -12.55
N GLU A 75 -0.23 -30.55 -11.26
CA GLU A 75 -0.14 -29.51 -10.25
C GLU A 75 1.11 -28.65 -10.45
N ASP A 76 2.23 -29.24 -10.86
CA ASP A 76 3.46 -28.50 -11.15
C ASP A 76 3.33 -27.71 -12.46
N LYS A 77 2.64 -28.27 -13.47
CA LYS A 77 2.24 -27.53 -14.69
C LYS A 77 1.38 -26.31 -14.35
N ARG A 78 0.41 -26.48 -13.45
CA ARG A 78 -0.45 -25.39 -12.97
C ARG A 78 0.38 -24.32 -12.27
N LYS A 79 1.28 -24.69 -11.34
CA LYS A 79 2.17 -23.75 -10.65
C LYS A 79 3.07 -22.99 -11.59
N ALA A 80 3.62 -23.65 -12.62
CA ALA A 80 4.43 -22.99 -13.63
C ALA A 80 3.60 -21.97 -14.44
N ALA A 81 2.38 -22.35 -14.84
CA ALA A 81 1.46 -21.44 -15.53
C ALA A 81 1.04 -20.25 -14.66
N ASP A 82 0.65 -20.48 -13.40
CA ASP A 82 0.28 -19.44 -12.44
C ASP A 82 1.42 -18.47 -12.17
N SER A 83 2.67 -18.96 -12.23
CA SER A 83 3.87 -18.15 -12.01
C SER A 83 4.24 -17.29 -13.22
N LEU A 84 3.79 -17.65 -14.44
CA LEU A 84 4.12 -16.95 -15.69
C LEU A 84 2.99 -16.09 -16.25
N ILE A 85 1.74 -16.52 -16.08
CA ILE A 85 0.57 -15.93 -16.71
C ILE A 85 -0.05 -14.89 -15.79
N SER A 86 -0.19 -13.66 -16.29
CA SER A 86 -0.87 -12.56 -15.61
C SER A 86 -2.38 -12.62 -15.83
N SER A 87 -2.83 -12.79 -17.08
CA SER A 87 -4.25 -12.88 -17.40
C SER A 87 -4.51 -13.75 -18.64
N ILE A 88 -5.68 -14.39 -18.69
CA ILE A 88 -6.15 -15.15 -19.87
C ILE A 88 -7.52 -14.60 -20.27
N SER A 89 -7.63 -14.14 -21.51
CA SER A 89 -8.88 -13.69 -22.11
C SER A 89 -9.22 -14.56 -23.31
N ALA A 90 -10.39 -15.18 -23.30
CA ALA A 90 -10.84 -16.06 -24.39
C ALA A 90 -12.15 -15.54 -24.99
N THR A 91 -12.23 -15.54 -26.32
CA THR A 91 -13.44 -15.34 -27.10
C THR A 91 -13.71 -16.59 -27.95
N SER A 92 -14.80 -16.62 -28.71
CA SER A 92 -15.07 -17.71 -29.65
C SER A 92 -14.01 -17.87 -30.74
N ASN A 93 -13.21 -16.82 -30.99
CA ASN A 93 -12.31 -16.74 -32.14
C ASN A 93 -10.83 -16.76 -31.76
N TYR A 94 -10.50 -16.35 -30.53
CA TYR A 94 -9.10 -16.28 -30.09
C TYR A 94 -8.95 -16.42 -28.58
N VAL A 95 -7.75 -16.82 -28.18
CA VAL A 95 -7.26 -16.76 -26.80
C VAL A 95 -6.10 -15.77 -26.75
N LYS A 96 -6.15 -14.85 -25.80
CA LYS A 96 -5.08 -13.89 -25.48
C LYS A 96 -4.55 -14.25 -24.10
N ILE A 97 -3.23 -14.44 -24.01
CA ILE A 97 -2.52 -14.65 -22.76
C ILE A 97 -1.64 -13.42 -22.54
N GLU A 98 -1.78 -12.80 -21.37
CA GLU A 98 -0.87 -11.75 -20.89
C GLU A 98 0.11 -12.37 -19.91
N TRP A 99 1.39 -12.18 -20.17
CA TRP A 99 2.48 -12.75 -19.38
C TRP A 99 2.96 -11.73 -18.35
N LYS A 100 3.56 -12.20 -17.25
CA LYS A 100 4.11 -11.37 -16.16
C LYS A 100 5.45 -10.68 -16.50
N ILE A 101 5.94 -10.85 -17.74
CA ILE A 101 7.22 -10.35 -18.26
C ILE A 101 7.03 -9.06 -19.07
#